data_AF-A0A4C2E2L4-F1
#
_entry.id   AF-A0A4C2E2L4-F1
#
_cell.length_a   1.000
_cell.length_b   1.000
_cell.length_c   1.000
_cell.angle_alpha   90.00
_cell.angle_beta   90.00
_cell.angle_gamma   90.00
#
_symmetry.space_group_name_H-M   'P 1'
#
loop_
_entity.id
_entity.type
_entity.pdbx_description
1 polymer ?
#
loop_
_entity_poly.entity_id
_entity_poly.type
_entity_poly.pdbx_seq_one_letter_code
_entity_poly.pdbx_strand_id
1 'polypeptide(L)'
;MPNSTILISHWKNSNDKDVPEISVPHEIQNSTYELPAIMNSQTKDIPKLKEPSNNFINRLFPELVPAIKWRQILLTWAVMTLGPLGFIVAHIQWLLQTNALTALICRKIILIYMSNQIFDTTLYLHGQSDFLISTKFITVPPNSDNKIHWSMTEFWTFIVPLWVLDSVRKILVAMILAGISLIPLIGPPIVNQLISSRRASSYMSRYFILKGSDPKEIKNYEYEHLGLFYSFGMAAGILEFLPVFSIITMTSNTVGAARWSIDIIKKKRS
;
A
#
# COMPACT_ATOMS: atom_id res chain seq x y z
N MET A 1 -29.71 -1.33 -27.30
CA MET A 1 -29.99 -2.21 -26.15
C MET A 1 -29.79 -1.37 -24.88
N PRO A 2 -30.66 -1.48 -23.86
CA PRO A 2 -30.92 -0.39 -22.92
C PRO A 2 -29.85 -0.23 -21.85
N ASN A 3 -29.59 1.04 -21.52
CA ASN A 3 -28.66 1.53 -20.49
C ASN A 3 -29.05 1.04 -19.09
N SER A 4 -28.19 0.28 -18.43
CA SER A 4 -28.32 -0.04 -17.00
C SER A 4 -27.63 1.05 -16.16
N THR A 5 -28.41 2.00 -15.69
CA THR A 5 -28.00 2.97 -14.67
C THR A 5 -27.92 2.27 -13.31
N ILE A 6 -26.72 2.07 -12.77
CA ILE A 6 -26.54 1.56 -11.41
C ILE A 6 -26.45 2.76 -10.45
N LEU A 7 -27.55 3.01 -9.74
CA LEU A 7 -27.61 3.90 -8.58
C LEU A 7 -26.97 3.18 -7.38
N ILE A 8 -25.85 3.70 -6.89
CA ILE A 8 -25.25 3.23 -5.63
C ILE A 8 -25.94 3.98 -4.48
N SER A 9 -26.59 3.20 -3.62
CA SER A 9 -27.45 3.63 -2.52
C SER A 9 -26.70 4.38 -1.41
N HIS A 10 -27.31 5.48 -0.98
CA HIS A 10 -27.03 6.25 0.23
C HIS A 10 -27.11 5.36 1.49
N TRP A 11 -26.12 5.46 2.38
CA TRP A 11 -26.19 4.86 3.71
C TRP A 11 -27.12 5.68 4.61
N LYS A 12 -28.16 5.01 5.14
CA LYS A 12 -29.14 5.55 6.09
C LYS A 12 -28.68 5.21 7.51
N ASN A 13 -28.56 6.24 8.35
CA ASN A 13 -28.24 6.15 9.77
C ASN A 13 -29.46 5.59 10.53
N SER A 14 -29.27 4.52 11.31
CA SER A 14 -30.31 3.88 12.12
C SER A 14 -29.88 3.90 13.59
N ASN A 15 -30.19 5.01 14.27
CA ASN A 15 -30.48 4.96 15.69
C ASN A 15 -31.85 4.30 15.83
N ASP A 16 -31.90 3.06 16.31
CA ASP A 16 -33.05 2.66 17.11
C ASP A 16 -32.65 1.67 18.21
N LYS A 17 -33.31 1.88 19.33
CA LYS A 17 -33.23 1.13 20.57
C LYS A 17 -33.81 -0.27 20.32
N ASP A 18 -33.28 -1.27 21.02
CA ASP A 18 -34.02 -2.47 21.50
C ASP A 18 -33.00 -3.53 21.94
N VAL A 19 -32.78 -3.63 23.25
CA VAL A 19 -32.02 -4.71 23.91
C VAL A 19 -33.03 -5.62 24.60
N PRO A 20 -33.11 -6.92 24.28
CA PRO A 20 -33.86 -7.87 25.09
C PRO A 20 -32.99 -8.39 26.25
N GLU A 21 -33.51 -8.19 27.45
CA GLU A 21 -33.03 -8.70 28.73
C GLU A 21 -33.31 -10.21 28.84
N ILE A 22 -32.29 -11.03 29.11
CA ILE A 22 -32.43 -12.48 29.28
C ILE A 22 -32.34 -12.81 30.77
N SER A 23 -33.45 -13.33 31.31
CA SER A 23 -33.66 -13.73 32.70
C SER A 23 -32.99 -15.07 33.02
N VAL A 24 -32.31 -15.12 34.17
CA VAL A 24 -31.68 -16.33 34.74
C VAL A 24 -32.56 -16.86 35.88
N PRO A 25 -32.95 -18.14 35.91
CA PRO A 25 -33.59 -18.73 37.09
C PRO A 25 -32.57 -19.23 38.10
N HIS A 26 -32.77 -18.81 39.35
CA HIS A 26 -32.17 -19.37 40.55
C HIS A 26 -32.87 -20.69 40.92
N GLU A 27 -32.10 -21.76 41.16
CA GLU A 27 -32.48 -22.76 42.17
C GLU A 27 -31.25 -23.49 42.72
N ILE A 28 -31.40 -23.96 43.95
CA ILE A 28 -30.43 -23.91 45.04
C ILE A 28 -30.26 -25.32 45.65
N GLN A 29 -28.99 -25.65 45.93
CA GLN A 29 -28.46 -26.46 47.04
C GLN A 29 -28.57 -28.00 47.13
N ASN A 30 -27.40 -28.51 47.57
CA ASN A 30 -27.13 -29.55 48.57
C ASN A 30 -27.17 -31.02 48.15
N SER A 31 -25.99 -31.61 48.03
CA SER A 31 -25.73 -32.92 48.65
C SER A 31 -24.26 -33.05 49.08
N THR A 32 -24.13 -33.27 50.39
CA THR A 32 -23.06 -33.79 51.23
C THR A 32 -21.87 -34.48 50.56
N TYR A 33 -20.68 -34.08 51.01
CA TYR A 33 -19.39 -34.67 50.73
C TYR A 33 -19.15 -35.86 51.67
N GLU A 34 -19.06 -37.07 51.13
CA GLU A 34 -18.38 -38.20 51.77
C GLU A 34 -17.08 -38.49 51.01
N LEU A 35 -15.97 -38.52 51.76
CA LEU A 35 -14.64 -38.82 51.27
C LEU A 35 -14.31 -40.28 51.61
N PRO A 36 -14.00 -41.15 50.64
CA PRO A 36 -13.09 -42.25 50.89
C PRO A 36 -11.70 -41.81 50.45
N ALA A 37 -10.82 -41.65 51.44
CA ALA A 37 -9.39 -41.77 51.19
C ALA A 37 -9.11 -43.20 50.68
N ILE A 38 -8.29 -43.32 49.64
CA ILE A 38 -7.12 -44.22 49.60
C ILE A 38 -6.50 -44.21 48.18
N MET A 39 -5.22 -43.86 48.19
CA MET A 39 -4.13 -44.25 47.29
C MET A 39 -4.07 -43.79 45.82
N ASN A 40 -3.09 -42.89 45.64
CA ASN A 40 -1.87 -43.08 44.84
C ASN A 40 -1.88 -42.99 43.31
N SER A 41 -0.89 -42.21 42.90
CA SER A 41 -0.21 -42.18 41.60
C SER A 41 -0.98 -41.46 40.50
N GLN A 42 -0.56 -40.22 40.23
CA GLN A 42 -0.20 -39.71 38.91
C GLN A 42 -0.04 -38.19 39.08
N THR A 43 1.20 -37.74 39.27
CA THR A 43 1.60 -36.37 38.92
C THR A 43 1.25 -36.16 37.45
N LYS A 44 0.08 -35.60 37.17
CA LYS A 44 -0.29 -35.15 35.83
C LYS A 44 0.69 -34.06 35.44
N ASP A 45 1.50 -34.38 34.45
CA ASP A 45 2.37 -33.46 33.74
C ASP A 45 1.60 -32.19 33.36
N ILE A 46 2.20 -31.05 33.70
CA ILE A 46 1.80 -29.75 33.18
C ILE A 46 1.89 -29.86 31.64
N PRO A 47 0.81 -29.66 30.88
CA PRO A 47 0.89 -29.74 29.43
C PRO A 47 1.86 -28.67 28.96
N LYS A 48 3.00 -29.10 28.40
CA LYS A 48 3.90 -28.23 27.64
C LYS A 48 3.05 -27.43 26.68
N LEU A 49 3.03 -26.11 26.83
CA LEU A 49 2.49 -25.17 25.86
C LEU A 49 3.08 -25.55 24.50
N LYS A 50 2.25 -26.19 23.67
CA LYS A 50 2.59 -26.64 22.34
C LYS A 50 2.99 -25.38 21.57
N GLU A 51 4.27 -25.26 21.26
CA GLU A 51 4.78 -24.17 20.43
C GLU A 51 3.86 -24.01 19.20
N PRO A 52 3.40 -22.79 18.89
CA PRO A 52 2.42 -22.58 17.84
C PRO A 52 2.98 -23.15 16.54
N SER A 53 2.31 -24.20 16.11
CA SER A 53 2.68 -25.04 14.98
C SER A 53 2.99 -24.18 13.75
N ASN A 54 4.22 -24.35 13.26
CA ASN A 54 4.72 -23.84 11.97
C ASN A 54 3.73 -24.08 10.82
N ASN A 55 2.78 -25.02 10.97
CA ASN A 55 1.76 -25.36 9.99
C ASN A 55 0.66 -24.30 9.83
N PHE A 56 0.38 -23.45 10.83
CA PHE A 56 -0.68 -22.44 10.71
C PHE A 56 -0.28 -21.32 9.73
N ILE A 57 0.93 -20.79 9.88
CA ILE A 57 1.47 -19.75 9.00
C ILE A 57 1.67 -20.31 7.59
N ASN A 58 2.19 -21.54 7.45
CA ASN A 58 2.35 -22.20 6.15
C ASN A 58 1.02 -22.38 5.40
N ARG A 59 -0.09 -22.47 6.13
CA ARG A 59 -1.42 -22.71 5.56
C ARG A 59 -2.17 -21.42 5.23
N LEU A 60 -1.98 -20.35 6.01
CA LEU A 60 -2.57 -19.04 5.75
C LEU A 60 -1.79 -18.25 4.68
N PHE A 61 -0.46 -18.40 4.66
CA PHE A 61 0.43 -17.65 3.77
C PHE A 61 1.65 -18.49 3.34
N PRO A 62 1.50 -19.44 2.40
CA PRO A 62 2.59 -20.29 1.94
C PRO A 62 3.77 -19.50 1.34
N GLU A 63 3.51 -18.34 0.75
CA GLU A 63 4.51 -17.42 0.18
C GLU A 63 5.44 -16.78 1.24
N LEU A 64 5.01 -16.74 2.51
CA LEU A 64 5.78 -16.13 3.60
C LEU A 64 6.86 -17.06 4.17
N VAL A 65 6.72 -18.37 3.98
CA VAL A 65 7.63 -19.41 4.51
C VAL A 65 9.05 -19.31 3.95
N PRO A 66 9.27 -19.23 2.62
CA PRO A 66 10.61 -19.02 2.08
C PRO A 66 11.21 -17.69 2.58
N ALA A 67 10.42 -16.61 2.64
CA ALA A 67 10.88 -15.31 3.15
C ALA A 67 11.32 -15.37 4.62
N ILE A 68 10.60 -16.12 5.45
CA ILE A 68 10.94 -16.39 6.86
C ILE A 68 12.26 -17.16 7.00
N LYS A 69 12.50 -18.15 6.13
CA LYS A 69 13.76 -18.93 6.14
C LYS A 69 14.96 -18.07 5.69
N TRP A 70 14.82 -17.31 4.61
CA TRP A 70 15.87 -16.38 4.14
C TRP A 70 16.28 -15.37 5.22
N ARG A 71 15.32 -14.91 6.04
CA ARG A 71 15.60 -14.04 7.20
C ARG A 71 16.49 -14.70 8.24
N GLN A 72 16.20 -15.94 8.62
CA GLN A 72 16.98 -16.64 9.65
C GLN A 72 18.43 -16.80 9.20
N ILE A 73 18.64 -17.11 7.93
CA ILE A 73 19.98 -17.22 7.31
C ILE A 73 20.74 -15.89 7.39
N LEU A 74 20.08 -14.77 7.05
CA LEU A 74 20.68 -13.44 7.14
C LEU A 74 21.02 -13.03 8.57
N LEU A 75 20.17 -13.38 9.55
CA LEU A 75 20.41 -13.08 10.96
C LEU A 75 21.62 -13.86 11.47
N THR A 76 21.72 -15.15 11.14
CA THR A 76 22.89 -15.98 11.48
C THR A 76 24.16 -15.41 10.86
N TRP A 77 24.13 -14.97 9.60
CA TRP A 77 25.28 -14.35 8.93
C TRP A 77 25.71 -13.02 9.57
N ALA A 78 24.75 -12.17 9.93
CA ALA A 78 25.01 -10.87 10.57
C ALA A 78 25.60 -11.02 11.99
N VAL A 79 25.08 -11.95 12.79
CA VAL A 79 25.61 -12.23 14.13
C VAL A 79 27.00 -12.85 14.05
N MET A 80 27.26 -13.71 13.07
CA MET A 80 28.56 -14.35 12.89
C MET A 80 29.67 -13.37 12.45
N THR A 81 29.32 -12.27 11.78
CA THR A 81 30.28 -11.27 11.27
C THR A 81 30.47 -10.06 12.19
N LEU A 82 29.39 -9.55 12.82
CA LEU A 82 29.44 -8.36 13.70
C LEU A 82 29.32 -8.69 15.20
N GLY A 83 29.21 -9.96 15.57
CA GLY A 83 29.06 -10.38 16.98
C GLY A 83 27.74 -9.90 17.60
N PRO A 84 27.71 -9.54 18.90
CA PRO A 84 26.50 -9.10 19.60
C PRO A 84 25.84 -7.85 18.99
N LEU A 85 26.62 -6.96 18.38
CA LEU A 85 26.09 -5.79 17.67
C LEU A 85 25.28 -6.19 16.43
N GLY A 86 25.64 -7.30 15.78
CA GLY A 86 24.89 -7.87 14.65
C GLY A 86 23.45 -8.23 15.01
N PHE A 87 23.19 -8.61 16.27
CA PHE A 87 21.84 -8.86 16.77
C PHE A 87 20.98 -7.60 16.75
N ILE A 88 21.51 -6.47 17.25
CA ILE A 88 20.79 -5.18 17.26
C ILE A 88 20.53 -4.70 15.83
N VAL A 89 21.56 -4.75 14.97
CA VAL A 89 21.45 -4.34 13.56
C VAL A 89 20.43 -5.18 12.81
N ALA A 90 20.39 -6.50 13.03
CA ALA A 90 19.40 -7.38 12.39
C ALA A 90 17.96 -7.05 12.80
N HIS A 91 17.73 -6.69 14.06
CA HIS A 91 16.39 -6.30 14.54
C HIS A 91 15.94 -4.95 13.98
N ILE A 92 16.85 -3.97 13.93
CA ILE A 92 16.57 -2.67 13.30
C ILE A 92 16.26 -2.86 11.80
N GLN A 93 17.08 -3.66 11.10
CA GLN A 93 16.88 -3.95 9.68
C GLN A 93 15.54 -4.66 9.42
N TRP A 94 15.14 -5.58 10.31
CA TRP A 94 13.84 -6.26 10.24
C TRP A 94 12.68 -5.28 10.41
N LEU A 95 12.78 -4.38 11.40
CA LEU A 95 11.78 -3.33 11.63
C LEU A 95 11.68 -2.40 10.42
N LEU A 96 12.80 -2.08 9.77
CA LEU A 96 12.84 -1.25 8.57
C LEU A 96 12.21 -1.95 7.35
N GLN A 97 12.49 -3.24 7.14
CA GLN A 97 11.92 -4.03 6.04
C GLN A 97 10.41 -4.25 6.20
N THR A 98 9.95 -4.54 7.41
CA THR A 98 8.52 -4.70 7.72
C THR A 98 7.76 -3.37 7.59
N ASN A 99 8.38 -2.25 7.99
CA ASN A 99 7.83 -0.91 7.77
C ASN A 99 7.72 -0.60 6.26
N ALA A 100 8.78 -0.84 5.49
CA ALA A 100 8.76 -0.63 4.04
C ALA A 100 7.66 -1.46 3.36
N LEU A 101 7.51 -2.73 3.75
CA LEU A 101 6.44 -3.60 3.26
C LEU A 101 5.04 -3.07 3.62
N THR A 102 4.86 -2.64 4.87
CA THR A 102 3.60 -2.05 5.35
C THR A 102 3.25 -0.80 4.55
N ALA A 103 4.20 0.12 4.36
CA ALA A 103 3.99 1.33 3.56
C ALA A 103 3.65 1.01 2.10
N LEU A 104 4.26 -0.02 1.50
CA LEU A 104 3.92 -0.46 0.13
C LEU A 104 2.49 -0.98 0.03
N ILE A 105 2.07 -1.81 0.98
CA ILE A 105 0.71 -2.37 1.03
C ILE A 105 -0.31 -1.25 1.29
N CYS A 106 -0.08 -0.42 2.31
CA CYS A 106 -0.91 0.73 2.63
C CYS A 106 -1.06 1.65 1.41
N ARG A 107 0.04 1.99 0.73
CA ARG A 107 -0.01 2.83 -0.47
C ARG A 107 -0.86 2.20 -1.56
N LYS A 108 -0.69 0.90 -1.84
CA LYS A 108 -1.49 0.19 -2.86
C LYS A 108 -2.99 0.29 -2.59
N ILE A 109 -3.42 0.12 -1.34
CA ILE A 109 -4.85 0.15 -0.98
C ILE A 109 -5.38 1.59 -0.91
N ILE A 110 -4.68 2.47 -0.17
CA ILE A 110 -5.11 3.85 0.10
C ILE A 110 -5.11 4.69 -1.17
N LEU A 111 -4.06 4.58 -2.00
CA LEU A 111 -3.90 5.44 -3.17
C LEU A 111 -4.95 5.15 -4.26
N ILE A 112 -5.43 3.91 -4.35
CA ILE A 112 -6.43 3.52 -5.36
C ILE A 112 -7.84 3.96 -4.95
N TYR A 113 -8.23 3.78 -3.68
CA TYR A 113 -9.63 3.96 -3.27
C TYR A 113 -9.87 5.24 -2.46
N MET A 114 -9.08 5.46 -1.40
CA MET A 114 -9.29 6.57 -0.46
C MET A 114 -8.74 7.90 -1.00
N SER A 115 -7.55 7.86 -1.61
CA SER A 115 -6.87 9.06 -2.10
C SER A 115 -7.71 9.81 -3.13
N ASN A 116 -8.41 9.10 -4.02
CA ASN A 116 -9.27 9.75 -5.03
C ASN A 116 -10.43 10.51 -4.38
N GLN A 117 -11.06 9.95 -3.35
CA GLN A 117 -12.17 10.60 -2.64
C GLN A 117 -11.69 11.82 -1.84
N ILE A 118 -10.55 11.70 -1.15
CA ILE A 118 -9.94 12.81 -0.42
C ILE A 118 -9.58 13.93 -1.41
N PHE A 119 -8.96 13.59 -2.53
CA PHE A 119 -8.57 14.52 -3.57
C PHE A 119 -9.78 15.27 -4.16
N ASP A 120 -10.82 14.54 -4.57
CA ASP A 120 -12.05 15.14 -5.12
C ASP A 120 -12.75 16.02 -4.07
N THR A 121 -12.81 15.57 -2.81
CA THR A 121 -13.39 16.35 -1.70
C THR A 121 -12.61 17.64 -1.47
N THR A 122 -11.28 17.60 -1.49
CA THR A 122 -10.47 18.81 -1.31
C THR A 122 -10.64 19.81 -2.45
N LEU A 123 -10.77 19.35 -3.70
CA LEU A 123 -11.11 20.20 -4.84
C LEU A 123 -12.48 20.86 -4.65
N TYR A 124 -13.48 20.09 -4.21
CA TYR A 124 -14.82 20.59 -3.92
C TYR A 124 -14.80 21.67 -2.83
N LEU A 125 -14.15 21.40 -1.69
CA LEU A 125 -14.05 22.34 -0.57
C LEU A 125 -13.30 23.64 -0.92
N HIS A 126 -12.38 23.60 -1.89
CA HIS A 126 -11.64 24.77 -2.36
C HIS A 126 -12.28 25.45 -3.59
N GLY A 127 -13.56 25.21 -3.86
CA GLY A 127 -14.34 25.92 -4.88
C GLY A 127 -13.99 25.53 -6.32
N GLN A 128 -13.41 24.34 -6.54
CA GLN A 128 -13.14 23.79 -7.87
C GLN A 128 -14.23 22.80 -8.33
N SER A 129 -15.46 22.96 -7.84
CA SER A 129 -16.62 22.14 -8.23
C SER A 129 -16.87 22.17 -9.73
N ASP A 130 -16.69 23.31 -10.39
CA ASP A 130 -16.92 23.46 -11.83
C ASP A 130 -15.93 22.63 -12.66
N PHE A 131 -14.70 22.51 -12.18
CA PHE A 131 -13.69 21.64 -12.78
C PHE A 131 -14.06 20.17 -12.57
N LEU A 132 -14.50 19.79 -11.37
CA LEU A 132 -14.93 18.42 -11.09
C LEU A 132 -16.15 18.00 -11.92
N ILE A 133 -17.15 18.88 -12.06
CA ILE A 133 -18.37 18.59 -12.80
C ILE A 133 -18.06 18.49 -14.30
N SER A 134 -17.25 19.39 -14.85
CA SER A 134 -16.88 19.33 -16.27
C SER A 134 -16.02 18.11 -16.62
N THR A 135 -15.22 17.62 -15.67
CA THR A 135 -14.31 16.48 -15.86
C THR A 135 -14.87 15.13 -15.44
N LYS A 136 -15.94 15.07 -14.63
CA LYS A 136 -16.58 13.79 -14.27
C LYS A 136 -17.25 13.10 -15.47
N PHE A 137 -17.41 13.81 -16.58
CA PHE A 137 -17.81 13.27 -17.89
C PHE A 137 -16.62 12.82 -18.75
N ILE A 138 -15.57 12.23 -18.17
CA ILE A 138 -14.53 11.57 -18.98
C ILE A 138 -15.21 10.47 -19.79
N THR A 139 -15.41 10.80 -21.06
CA THR A 139 -15.76 9.87 -22.11
C THR A 139 -14.62 8.85 -22.17
N VAL A 140 -14.98 7.56 -22.10
CA VAL A 140 -14.07 6.50 -22.54
C VAL A 140 -13.55 6.95 -23.90
N PRO A 141 -12.22 7.04 -24.13
CA PRO A 141 -11.70 7.55 -25.39
C PRO A 141 -12.39 6.79 -26.53
N PRO A 142 -13.06 7.48 -27.47
CA PRO A 142 -13.65 6.81 -28.62
C PRO A 142 -12.48 6.20 -29.39
N ASN A 143 -12.48 4.87 -29.47
CA ASN A 143 -11.47 4.01 -30.08
C ASN A 143 -10.33 3.53 -29.15
N SER A 144 -10.65 2.56 -28.29
CA SER A 144 -9.68 1.63 -27.68
C SER A 144 -9.52 0.32 -28.48
N ASP A 145 -10.01 0.29 -29.72
CA ASP A 145 -10.02 -0.91 -30.57
C ASP A 145 -8.86 -0.95 -31.58
N ASN A 146 -7.92 -0.02 -31.49
CA ASN A 146 -6.61 -0.13 -32.13
C ASN A 146 -5.70 -1.11 -31.35
N LYS A 147 -6.22 -2.29 -31.00
CA LYS A 147 -5.40 -3.38 -30.45
C LYS A 147 -4.52 -3.88 -31.58
N ILE A 148 -3.25 -3.47 -31.56
CA ILE A 148 -2.26 -3.98 -32.51
C ILE A 148 -2.28 -5.51 -32.38
N HIS A 149 -2.76 -6.18 -33.43
CA HIS A 149 -2.94 -7.62 -33.41
C HIS A 149 -1.56 -8.29 -33.51
N TRP A 150 -1.26 -9.25 -32.64
CA TRP A 150 0.02 -9.97 -32.56
C TRP A 150 0.45 -10.66 -33.87
N SER A 151 -0.46 -10.76 -34.83
CA SER A 151 -0.26 -11.32 -36.16
C SER A 151 0.32 -10.33 -37.19
N MET A 152 0.42 -9.03 -36.90
CA MET A 152 1.01 -8.06 -37.83
C MET A 152 2.55 -8.12 -37.76
N THR A 153 3.22 -8.22 -38.91
CA THR A 153 4.68 -8.28 -39.00
C THR A 153 5.36 -7.01 -38.44
N GLU A 154 4.71 -5.86 -38.58
CA GLU A 154 5.18 -4.58 -38.03
C GLU A 154 5.27 -4.58 -36.48
N PHE A 155 4.42 -5.38 -35.81
CA PHE A 155 4.46 -5.53 -34.36
C PHE A 155 5.79 -6.14 -33.90
N TRP A 156 6.23 -7.21 -34.56
CA TRP A 156 7.47 -7.93 -34.22
C TRP A 156 8.73 -7.15 -34.60
N THR A 157 8.69 -6.36 -35.68
CA THR A 157 9.87 -5.63 -36.15
C THR A 157 10.06 -4.28 -35.46
N PHE A 158 8.97 -3.57 -35.10
CA PHE A 158 9.07 -2.22 -34.52
C PHE A 158 8.60 -2.14 -33.07
N ILE A 159 7.44 -2.72 -32.73
CA ILE A 159 6.90 -2.61 -31.37
C ILE A 159 7.69 -3.45 -30.37
N VAL A 160 8.00 -4.71 -30.70
CA VAL A 160 8.68 -5.63 -29.78
C VAL A 160 10.08 -5.11 -29.41
N PRO A 161 10.94 -4.67 -30.34
CA PRO A 161 12.25 -4.14 -29.98
C PRO A 161 12.17 -2.89 -29.09
N LEU A 162 11.24 -1.97 -29.35
CA LEU A 162 11.04 -0.79 -28.52
C LEU A 162 10.58 -1.17 -27.09
N TRP A 163 9.67 -2.13 -26.98
CA TRP A 163 9.19 -2.62 -25.68
C TRP A 163 10.27 -3.38 -24.91
N VAL A 164 11.09 -4.18 -25.61
CA VAL A 164 12.26 -4.87 -25.05
C VAL A 164 13.29 -3.86 -24.56
N LEU A 165 13.64 -2.84 -25.35
CA LEU A 165 14.57 -1.79 -24.94
C LEU A 165 14.07 -1.04 -23.70
N ASP A 166 12.79 -0.65 -23.66
CA ASP A 166 12.23 0.01 -22.46
C ASP A 166 12.20 -0.94 -21.25
N SER A 167 11.96 -2.23 -21.46
CA SER A 167 12.00 -3.24 -20.40
C SER A 167 13.41 -3.48 -19.88
N VAL A 168 14.40 -3.63 -20.76
CA VAL A 168 15.83 -3.74 -20.40
C VAL A 168 16.28 -2.51 -19.63
N ARG A 169 15.91 -1.30 -20.07
CA ARG A 169 16.21 -0.06 -19.35
C ARG A 169 15.58 -0.06 -17.95
N LYS A 170 14.32 -0.47 -17.80
CA LYS A 170 13.67 -0.58 -16.48
C LYS A 170 14.36 -1.61 -15.58
N ILE A 171 14.74 -2.76 -16.13
CA ILE A 171 15.46 -3.82 -15.42
C ILE A 171 16.84 -3.31 -14.98
N LEU A 172 17.58 -2.64 -15.85
CA LEU A 172 18.88 -2.06 -15.53
C LEU A 172 18.78 -1.05 -14.38
N VAL A 173 17.82 -0.11 -14.47
CA VAL A 173 17.56 0.85 -13.39
C VAL A 173 17.18 0.12 -12.11
N ALA A 174 16.32 -0.91 -12.18
CA ALA A 174 15.96 -1.71 -11.02
C ALA A 174 17.16 -2.45 -10.41
N MET A 175 18.08 -2.99 -11.22
CA MET A 175 19.31 -3.62 -10.75
C MET A 175 20.24 -2.63 -10.06
N ILE A 176 20.38 -1.41 -10.59
CA ILE A 176 21.18 -0.35 -9.95
C ILE A 176 20.56 0.05 -8.60
N LEU A 177 19.24 0.28 -8.57
CA LEU A 177 18.53 0.60 -7.33
C LEU A 177 18.62 -0.54 -6.30
N ALA A 178 18.51 -1.79 -6.75
CA ALA A 178 18.71 -2.96 -5.91
C ALA A 178 20.15 -3.03 -5.38
N GLY A 179 21.15 -2.75 -6.23
CA GLY A 179 22.55 -2.65 -5.81
C GLY A 179 22.77 -1.62 -4.70
N ILE A 180 22.10 -0.46 -4.77
CA ILE A 180 22.16 0.56 -3.70
C ILE A 180 21.46 0.06 -2.43
N SER A 181 20.35 -0.69 -2.55
CA SER A 181 19.63 -1.22 -1.39
C SER A 181 20.33 -2.38 -0.69
N LEU A 182 21.39 -2.96 -1.27
CA LEU A 182 22.23 -3.97 -0.60
C LEU A 182 22.97 -3.40 0.62
N ILE A 183 23.18 -2.08 0.69
CA ILE A 183 23.75 -1.45 1.89
C ILE A 183 22.65 -1.42 2.96
N PRO A 184 22.78 -2.23 4.04
CA PRO A 184 21.76 -2.26 5.07
C PRO A 184 21.65 -0.89 5.75
N LEU A 185 20.46 -0.59 6.30
CA LEU A 185 20.09 0.66 6.97
C LEU A 185 20.03 1.92 6.09
N ILE A 186 21.03 2.17 5.25
CA ILE A 186 21.19 3.43 4.49
C ILE A 186 20.65 3.29 3.05
N GLY A 187 20.81 2.11 2.43
CA GLY A 187 20.39 1.86 1.06
C GLY A 187 18.89 2.08 0.83
N PRO A 188 17.99 1.46 1.62
CA PRO A 188 16.55 1.61 1.43
C PRO A 188 16.03 3.06 1.56
N PRO A 189 16.44 3.87 2.55
CA PRO A 189 16.11 5.29 2.60
C PRO A 189 16.55 6.06 1.35
N ILE A 190 17.78 5.84 0.87
CA ILE A 190 18.31 6.51 -0.33
C ILE A 190 17.49 6.14 -1.55
N VAL A 191 17.26 4.84 -1.77
CA VAL A 191 16.44 4.34 -2.90
C VAL A 191 15.02 4.89 -2.82
N ASN A 192 14.45 4.99 -1.62
CA ASN A 192 13.16 5.61 -1.38
C ASN A 192 13.13 7.09 -1.79
N GLN A 193 14.23 7.84 -1.63
CA GLN A 193 14.30 9.23 -2.10
C GLN A 193 14.59 9.34 -3.60
N LEU A 194 15.36 8.42 -4.18
CA LEU A 194 15.63 8.39 -5.63
C LEU A 194 14.35 8.17 -6.46
N ILE A 195 13.36 7.46 -5.92
CA ILE A 195 12.06 7.26 -6.58
C ILE A 195 11.03 8.37 -6.28
N SER A 196 11.46 9.51 -5.73
CA SER A 196 10.59 10.62 -5.32
C SER A 196 9.73 11.18 -6.45
N SER A 197 10.28 11.45 -7.63
CA SER A 197 9.49 11.95 -8.78
C SER A 197 8.31 11.05 -9.11
N ARG A 198 8.55 9.73 -9.15
CA ARG A 198 7.50 8.74 -9.38
C ARG A 198 6.45 8.73 -8.27
N ARG A 199 6.86 8.95 -7.01
CA ARG A 199 5.94 9.09 -5.88
C ARG A 199 5.03 10.31 -6.06
N ALA A 200 5.60 11.46 -6.41
CA ALA A 200 4.83 12.68 -6.69
C ALA A 200 3.85 12.48 -7.87
N SER A 201 4.31 11.85 -8.95
CA SER A 201 3.50 11.48 -10.11
C SER A 201 2.33 10.57 -9.72
N SER A 202 2.54 9.63 -8.79
CA SER A 202 1.47 8.80 -8.24
C SER A 202 0.41 9.60 -7.50
N TYR A 203 0.79 10.60 -6.70
CA TYR A 203 -0.18 11.46 -5.99
C TYR A 203 -0.92 12.41 -6.92
N MET A 204 -0.24 12.90 -7.96
CA MET A 204 -0.82 13.78 -8.98
C MET A 204 -1.64 13.02 -10.04
N SER A 205 -1.62 11.69 -10.03
CA SER A 205 -2.32 10.85 -11.03
C SER A 205 -3.80 11.20 -11.15
N ARG A 206 -4.48 11.47 -10.03
CA ARG A 206 -5.90 11.86 -10.02
C ARG A 206 -6.15 13.16 -10.78
N TYR A 207 -5.29 14.16 -10.62
CA TYR A 207 -5.37 15.42 -11.39
C TYR A 207 -5.25 15.17 -12.89
N PHE A 208 -4.28 14.35 -13.32
CA PHE A 208 -4.08 14.08 -14.74
C PHE A 208 -5.23 13.28 -15.34
N ILE A 209 -5.82 12.36 -14.57
CA ILE A 209 -7.04 11.63 -14.96
C ILE A 209 -8.19 12.62 -15.13
N LEU A 210 -8.45 13.48 -14.14
CA LEU A 210 -9.52 14.49 -14.22
C LEU A 210 -9.30 15.45 -15.40
N LYS A 211 -8.05 15.86 -15.64
CA LYS A 211 -7.69 16.69 -16.79
C LYS A 211 -7.89 15.99 -18.14
N GLY A 212 -7.94 14.65 -18.17
CA GLY A 212 -8.01 13.87 -19.40
C GLY A 212 -6.70 13.82 -20.18
N SER A 213 -5.55 13.92 -19.49
CA SER A 213 -4.24 13.94 -20.16
C SER A 213 -3.77 12.57 -20.64
N ASP A 214 -3.16 12.54 -21.82
CA ASP A 214 -2.52 11.35 -22.40
C ASP A 214 -1.21 11.00 -21.66
N PRO A 215 -0.80 9.71 -21.59
CA PRO A 215 0.45 9.31 -20.93
C PRO A 215 1.71 10.04 -21.42
N LYS A 216 1.75 10.46 -22.69
CA LYS A 216 2.86 11.25 -23.24
C LYS A 216 2.85 12.68 -22.71
N GLU A 217 1.68 13.30 -22.60
CA GLU A 217 1.52 14.63 -22.00
C GLU A 217 1.91 14.63 -20.52
N ILE A 218 1.51 13.59 -19.78
CA ILE A 218 1.83 13.46 -18.35
C ILE A 218 3.35 13.41 -18.17
N LYS A 219 4.05 12.58 -18.96
CA LYS A 219 5.51 12.51 -18.92
C LYS A 219 6.16 13.83 -19.27
N ASN A 220 5.72 14.50 -20.35
CA ASN A 220 6.29 15.79 -20.73
C ASN A 220 6.11 16.83 -19.62
N TYR A 221 4.92 16.89 -19.01
CA TYR A 221 4.66 17.79 -17.90
C TYR A 221 5.53 17.49 -16.67
N GLU A 222 5.74 16.20 -16.35
CA GLU A 222 6.66 15.77 -15.29
C GLU A 222 8.11 16.18 -15.61
N TYR A 223 8.55 16.04 -16.87
CA TYR A 223 9.89 16.46 -17.31
C TYR A 223 10.09 17.98 -17.26
N GLU A 224 9.07 18.77 -17.59
CA GLU A 224 9.14 20.24 -17.50
C GLU A 224 9.20 20.73 -16.05
N HIS A 225 8.62 19.98 -15.10
CA HIS A 225 8.50 20.36 -13.70
C HIS A 225 9.26 19.43 -12.75
N LEU A 226 10.35 18.80 -13.22
CA LEU A 226 11.07 17.77 -12.45
C LEU A 226 11.43 18.21 -11.03
N GLY A 227 11.91 19.44 -10.85
CA GLY A 227 12.28 19.95 -9.52
C GLY A 227 11.09 19.95 -8.53
N LEU A 228 9.89 20.31 -9.00
CA LEU A 228 8.67 20.29 -8.21
C LEU A 228 8.24 18.85 -7.88
N PHE A 229 8.28 17.95 -8.86
CA PHE A 229 7.98 16.53 -8.64
C PHE A 229 8.97 15.86 -7.67
N TYR A 230 10.27 16.13 -7.80
CA TYR A 230 11.29 15.61 -6.90
C TYR A 230 11.12 16.15 -5.48
N SER A 231 10.97 17.47 -5.30
CA SER A 231 10.83 18.09 -3.98
C SER A 231 9.57 17.64 -3.25
N PHE A 232 8.41 17.66 -3.93
CA PHE A 232 7.16 17.15 -3.38
C PHE A 232 7.28 15.66 -3.01
N GLY A 233 7.81 14.86 -3.94
CA GLY A 233 7.99 13.43 -3.75
C GLY A 233 8.98 13.09 -2.64
N MET A 234 10.02 13.90 -2.44
CA MET A 234 11.01 13.73 -1.38
C MET A 234 10.39 14.06 -0.02
N ALA A 235 9.71 15.20 0.10
CA ALA A 235 8.98 15.57 1.31
C ALA A 235 7.95 14.49 1.70
N ALA A 236 7.13 14.06 0.74
CA ALA A 236 6.19 12.97 0.92
C ALA A 236 6.89 11.66 1.36
N GLY A 237 8.03 11.35 0.74
CA GLY A 237 8.84 10.17 1.06
C GLY A 237 9.42 10.17 2.46
N ILE A 238 9.84 11.32 2.98
CA ILE A 238 10.35 11.49 4.35
C ILE A 238 9.21 11.31 5.35
N LEU A 239 8.06 11.95 5.12
CA LEU A 239 6.91 11.85 6.01
C LEU A 239 6.35 10.41 6.06
N GLU A 240 6.40 9.69 4.93
CA GLU A 240 5.93 8.30 4.84
C GLU A 240 6.95 7.28 5.37
N PHE A 241 8.17 7.72 5.65
CA PHE A 241 9.24 6.87 6.15
C PHE A 241 8.98 6.37 7.57
N LEU A 242 8.24 7.15 8.39
CA LEU A 242 7.92 6.77 9.77
C LEU A 242 6.79 5.72 9.82
N PRO A 243 7.02 4.56 10.47
CA PRO A 243 5.95 3.57 10.71
C PRO A 243 4.83 4.20 11.55
N VAL A 244 3.61 3.69 11.42
CA VAL A 244 2.37 4.19 12.06
C VAL A 244 1.84 5.50 11.45
N PHE A 245 2.70 6.48 11.18
CA PHE A 245 2.28 7.76 10.57
C PHE A 245 2.03 7.68 9.08
N SER A 246 2.52 6.63 8.40
CA SER A 246 2.42 6.46 6.94
C SER A 246 1.00 6.68 6.40
N ILE A 247 -0.04 6.17 7.08
CA ILE A 247 -1.44 6.32 6.65
C ILE A 247 -1.90 7.78 6.71
N ILE A 248 -1.70 8.44 7.86
CA ILE A 248 -2.09 9.84 8.09
C ILE A 248 -1.31 10.75 7.14
N THR A 249 -0.01 10.49 7.00
CA THR A 249 0.86 11.18 6.07
C THR A 249 0.38 11.00 4.63
N MET A 250 0.01 9.79 4.20
CA MET A 250 -0.49 9.57 2.83
C MET A 250 -1.71 10.43 2.55
N THR A 251 -2.66 10.49 3.50
CA THR A 251 -3.81 11.41 3.41
C THR A 251 -3.36 12.86 3.31
N SER A 252 -2.42 13.30 4.15
CA SER A 252 -1.87 14.66 4.10
C SER A 252 -1.18 14.96 2.77
N ASN A 253 -0.42 14.02 2.22
CA ASN A 253 0.25 14.14 0.93
C ASN A 253 -0.78 14.22 -0.21
N THR A 254 -1.87 13.44 -0.15
CA THR A 254 -2.98 13.56 -1.10
C THR A 254 -3.62 14.95 -1.05
N VAL A 255 -3.89 15.49 0.15
CA VAL A 255 -4.42 16.86 0.30
C VAL A 255 -3.43 17.88 -0.27
N GLY A 256 -2.13 17.71 -0.02
CA GLY A 256 -1.07 18.55 -0.58
C GLY A 256 -1.03 18.50 -2.12
N ALA A 257 -1.15 17.30 -2.70
CA ALA A 257 -1.21 17.13 -4.15
C ALA A 257 -2.46 17.80 -4.74
N ALA A 258 -3.62 17.69 -4.09
CA ALA A 258 -4.84 18.35 -4.52
C ALA A 258 -4.73 19.87 -4.46
N ARG A 259 -4.12 20.43 -3.40
CA ARG A 259 -3.82 21.86 -3.33
C ARG A 259 -2.88 22.31 -4.43
N TRP A 260 -1.83 21.55 -4.68
CA TRP A 260 -0.94 21.82 -5.81
C TRP A 260 -1.71 21.80 -7.14
N SER A 261 -2.63 20.87 -7.35
CA SER A 261 -3.50 20.87 -8.53
C SER A 261 -4.42 22.09 -8.61
N ILE A 262 -4.98 22.52 -7.49
CA ILE A 262 -5.80 23.74 -7.41
C ILE A 262 -5.00 24.96 -7.86
N ASP A 263 -3.75 25.08 -7.41
CA ASP A 263 -2.88 26.20 -7.81
C ASP A 263 -2.57 26.17 -9.30
N ILE A 264 -2.35 24.97 -9.88
CA ILE A 264 -2.18 24.81 -11.33
C ILE A 264 -3.46 25.23 -12.08
N ILE A 265 -4.64 24.83 -11.61
CA ILE A 265 -5.92 25.17 -12.23
C ILE A 265 -6.16 26.69 -12.17
N LYS A 266 -5.93 27.31 -11.01
CA LYS A 266 -6.07 28.76 -10.83
C LYS A 266 -5.12 29.54 -11.74
N LYS A 267 -3.86 29.13 -11.81
CA LYS A 267 -2.86 29.76 -12.69
C LYS A 267 -3.22 29.68 -14.18
N LYS A 268 -3.99 28.67 -14.59
CA LYS A 268 -4.47 28.54 -15.98
C LYS A 268 -5.76 29.31 -16.27
N ARG A 269 -6.52 29.70 -15.25
CA ARG A 269 -7.75 30.51 -15.39
C ARG A 269 -7.49 32.01 -15.32
N SER A 270 -6.38 32.42 -14.71
CA SER A 270 -5.88 33.79 -14.71
C SER A 270 -5.10 34.09 -15.99
#